data_AF-A0A959MJG4-F1
#
_entry.id   AF-A0A959MJG4-F1
#
_cell.length_a   1.000
_cell.length_b   1.000
_cell.length_c   1.000
_cell.angle_alpha   90.00
_cell.angle_beta   90.00
_cell.angle_gamma   90.00
#
_symmetry.space_group_name_H-M   'P 1'
#
loop_
_entity.id
_entity.type
_entity.pdbx_description
1 polymer ?
#
loop_
_entity_poly.entity_id
_entity_poly.type
_entity_poly.pdbx_seq_one_letter_code
_entity_poly.pdbx_strand_id
1 'polypeptide(L)'
;MKKIFTFLVVAFVAMGCRAQSSPVSWSFSASKVADKTYDIKMVAHIQPKWHLYSQTQPKDAIAIPTSFTIKKNSLVEPVGNIKEIGKMEVFKDDALGISANQYADHVVFVQRVKLRANVKTSYSGNVEFQTCDDKKCLPPKTVNFSVALK
;
A
#
# COMPACT_ATOMS: atom_id res chain seq x y z
N MET A 1 -61.98 -19.46 9.29
CA MET A 1 -61.68 -18.95 10.66
C MET A 1 -60.48 -19.75 11.15
N LYS A 2 -59.31 -19.26 11.55
CA LYS A 2 -58.76 -17.94 11.89
C LYS A 2 -57.36 -17.85 11.28
N LYS A 3 -57.00 -16.66 10.80
CA LYS A 3 -55.68 -16.29 10.31
C LYS A 3 -54.74 -16.16 11.50
N ILE A 4 -53.59 -16.84 11.50
CA ILE A 4 -52.46 -16.49 12.38
C ILE A 4 -51.28 -16.19 11.46
N PHE A 5 -51.11 -14.90 11.20
CA PHE A 5 -49.98 -14.32 10.51
C PHE A 5 -48.91 -14.05 11.58
N THR A 6 -47.97 -14.98 11.78
CA THR A 6 -46.82 -14.73 12.65
C THR A 6 -45.71 -14.11 11.80
N PHE A 7 -45.63 -12.78 11.84
CA PHE A 7 -44.59 -12.00 11.20
C PHE A 7 -43.31 -12.11 12.05
N LEU A 8 -42.37 -12.97 11.64
CA LEU A 8 -41.07 -13.10 12.28
C LEU A 8 -40.18 -11.93 11.81
N VAL A 9 -40.08 -10.88 12.62
CA VAL A 9 -39.10 -9.79 12.40
C VAL A 9 -37.72 -10.33 12.76
N VAL A 10 -36.97 -10.77 11.76
CA VAL A 10 -35.54 -11.02 11.89
C VAL A 10 -34.84 -9.66 11.90
N ALA A 11 -34.48 -9.19 13.09
CA ALA A 11 -33.60 -8.05 13.25
C ALA A 11 -32.19 -8.45 12.77
N PHE A 12 -31.87 -8.11 11.52
CA PHE A 12 -30.52 -8.22 11.00
C PHE A 12 -29.66 -7.14 11.69
N VAL A 13 -29.00 -7.51 12.78
CA VAL A 13 -27.93 -6.69 13.35
C VAL A 13 -26.80 -6.69 12.33
N ALA A 14 -26.76 -5.65 11.50
CA ALA A 14 -25.61 -5.37 10.66
C ALA A 14 -24.44 -5.06 11.59
N MET A 15 -23.64 -6.08 11.88
CA MET A 15 -22.36 -5.93 12.55
C MET A 15 -21.46 -5.17 11.58
N GLY A 16 -21.49 -3.84 11.68
CA GLY A 16 -20.61 -2.94 10.94
C GLY A 16 -19.19 -3.27 11.36
N CYS A 17 -18.50 -4.07 10.54
CA CYS A 17 -17.08 -4.31 10.67
C CYS A 17 -16.41 -2.94 10.65
N ARG A 18 -15.91 -2.47 11.80
CA ARG A 18 -15.17 -1.20 11.86
C ARG A 18 -13.88 -1.43 11.09
N ALA A 19 -13.88 -1.10 9.80
CA ALA A 19 -12.68 -0.97 9.01
C ALA A 19 -11.76 -0.03 9.79
N GLN A 20 -10.69 -0.59 10.34
CA GLN A 20 -9.69 0.16 11.08
C GLN A 20 -9.12 1.19 10.10
N SER A 21 -9.51 2.46 10.25
CA SER A 21 -9.09 3.54 9.38
C SER A 21 -7.58 3.64 9.51
N SER A 22 -6.86 3.14 8.51
CA SER A 22 -5.41 3.29 8.48
C SER A 22 -5.12 4.75 8.14
N PRO A 23 -4.16 5.39 8.84
CA PRO A 23 -3.71 6.73 8.51
C PRO A 23 -3.06 6.82 7.12
N VAL A 24 -2.77 5.67 6.48
CA VAL A 24 -2.31 5.59 5.11
C VAL A 24 -3.36 4.91 4.25
N SER A 25 -3.72 5.57 3.14
CA SER A 25 -4.54 4.99 2.07
C SER A 25 -3.71 4.83 0.80
N TRP A 26 -4.06 3.83 -0.01
CA TRP A 26 -3.28 3.46 -1.18
C TRP A 26 -4.10 3.57 -2.47
N SER A 27 -3.49 4.17 -3.50
CA SER A 27 -4.02 4.23 -4.86
C SER A 27 -3.09 3.48 -5.81
N PHE A 28 -3.66 2.68 -6.71
CA PHE A 28 -2.90 1.83 -7.63
C PHE A 28 -3.33 2.11 -9.08
N SER A 29 -2.37 2.43 -9.94
CA SER A 29 -2.64 2.74 -11.35
C SER A 29 -1.50 2.30 -12.27
N ALA A 30 -1.80 2.19 -13.56
CA ALA A 30 -0.81 1.93 -14.60
C ALA A 30 -0.90 3.01 -15.67
N SER A 31 0.26 3.46 -16.16
CA SER A 31 0.37 4.40 -17.28
C SER A 31 1.25 3.77 -18.35
N LYS A 32 0.75 3.67 -19.59
CA LYS A 32 1.57 3.21 -20.72
C LYS A 32 2.57 4.30 -21.06
N VAL A 33 3.86 3.95 -21.10
CA VAL A 33 4.96 4.89 -21.35
C VAL A 33 5.70 4.62 -22.66
N ALA A 34 5.59 3.40 -23.19
CA ALA A 34 6.06 3.04 -24.53
C ALA A 34 5.33 1.78 -25.03
N ASP A 35 5.71 1.23 -26.19
CA ASP A 35 5.19 -0.07 -26.62
C ASP A 35 5.49 -1.15 -25.57
N LYS A 36 4.44 -1.90 -25.20
CA LYS A 36 4.46 -2.93 -24.15
C LYS A 36 5.02 -2.48 -22.79
N THR A 37 5.24 -1.18 -22.55
CA THR A 37 5.95 -0.71 -21.37
C THR A 37 5.04 0.19 -20.55
N TYR A 38 4.93 -0.10 -19.26
CA TYR A 38 4.03 0.56 -18.33
C TYR A 38 4.79 0.97 -17.07
N ASP A 39 4.44 2.13 -16.53
CA ASP A 39 4.78 2.50 -15.17
C ASP A 39 3.58 2.20 -14.28
N ILE A 40 3.80 1.34 -13.28
CA ILE A 40 2.84 1.07 -12.22
C ILE A 40 3.11 2.06 -11.09
N LYS A 41 2.12 2.91 -10.79
CA LYS A 41 2.18 3.88 -9.70
C LYS A 41 1.36 3.37 -8.52
N MET A 42 2.03 3.16 -7.40
CA MET A 42 1.46 2.80 -6.11
C MET A 42 1.64 4.02 -5.19
N VAL A 43 0.57 4.78 -4.98
CA VAL A 43 0.62 6.05 -4.22
C VAL A 43 0.13 5.80 -2.81
N ALA A 44 0.97 6.10 -1.81
CA ALA A 44 0.56 6.18 -0.43
C ALA A 44 0.15 7.62 -0.10
N HIS A 45 -1.09 7.82 0.34
CA HIS A 45 -1.59 9.08 0.87
C HIS A 45 -1.61 8.98 2.40
N ILE A 46 -0.87 9.87 3.05
CA ILE A 46 -0.55 9.80 4.47
C ILE A 46 -1.28 10.95 5.17
N GLN A 47 -2.05 10.63 6.21
CA GLN A 47 -2.73 11.66 7.00
C GLN A 47 -1.73 12.57 7.71
N PRO A 48 -2.07 13.84 7.98
CA PRO A 48 -1.20 14.76 8.70
C PRO A 48 -0.71 14.17 10.03
N LYS A 49 0.54 14.46 10.39
CA LYS A 49 1.26 13.97 11.60
C LYS A 49 1.57 12.47 11.62
N TRP A 50 1.28 11.74 10.55
CA TRP A 50 1.70 10.36 10.38
C TRP A 50 2.84 10.27 9.40
N HIS A 51 3.65 9.23 9.58
CA HIS A 51 4.82 8.95 8.76
C HIS A 51 4.80 7.51 8.27
N LEU A 52 5.14 7.33 6.99
CA LEU A 52 5.35 6.03 6.36
C LEU A 52 6.84 5.79 6.16
N TYR A 53 7.35 4.65 6.61
CA TYR A 53 8.75 4.30 6.45
C TYR A 53 9.11 3.96 5.00
N SER A 54 10.26 4.44 4.53
CA SER A 54 10.86 4.08 3.24
C SER A 54 11.16 2.58 3.13
N GLN A 55 11.29 2.05 1.90
CA GLN A 55 11.81 0.69 1.70
C GLN A 55 13.29 0.59 2.09
N THR A 56 14.02 1.71 2.04
CA THR A 56 15.43 1.78 2.39
C THR A 56 15.62 2.50 3.71
N GLN A 57 16.14 1.80 4.70
CA GLN A 57 16.39 2.34 6.03
C GLN A 57 17.90 2.44 6.34
N PRO A 58 18.30 3.39 7.21
CA PRO A 58 19.61 3.38 7.86
C PRO A 58 19.87 2.08 8.62
N LYS A 59 21.15 1.75 8.88
CA LYS A 59 21.52 0.48 9.55
C LYS A 59 21.09 0.44 11.02
N ASP A 60 20.99 1.60 11.64
CA ASP A 60 20.56 1.85 13.01
C ASP A 60 19.03 1.94 13.15
N ALA A 61 18.28 1.84 12.06
CA ALA A 61 16.83 1.91 12.10
C ALA A 61 16.22 0.65 12.73
N ILE A 62 15.28 0.88 13.65
CA ILE A 62 14.40 -0.15 14.22
C ILE A 62 13.03 -0.22 13.53
N ALA A 63 12.81 0.66 12.54
CA ALA A 63 11.60 0.77 11.76
C ALA A 63 11.39 -0.45 10.85
N ILE A 64 10.14 -0.91 10.71
CA ILE A 64 9.78 -1.94 9.72
C ILE A 64 9.62 -1.25 8.36
N PRO A 65 10.49 -1.52 7.36
CA PRO A 65 10.43 -0.85 6.06
C PRO A 65 9.15 -1.20 5.31
N THR A 66 8.66 -0.26 4.49
CA THR A 66 7.64 -0.60 3.49
C THR A 66 8.21 -1.64 2.53
N SER A 67 7.44 -2.67 2.19
CA SER A 67 7.88 -3.75 1.30
C SER A 67 6.77 -4.16 0.35
N PHE A 68 7.13 -4.43 -0.91
CA PHE A 68 6.21 -4.89 -1.93
C PHE A 68 6.53 -6.34 -2.32
N THR A 69 5.52 -7.21 -2.21
CA THR A 69 5.60 -8.58 -2.73
C THR A 69 4.76 -8.71 -3.98
N ILE A 70 5.42 -8.91 -5.11
CA ILE A 70 4.77 -8.98 -6.43
C ILE A 70 4.42 -10.43 -6.76
N LYS A 71 3.17 -10.68 -7.14
CA LYS A 71 2.75 -11.99 -7.62
C LYS A 71 3.37 -12.27 -8.98
N LYS A 72 4.00 -13.43 -9.13
CA LYS A 72 4.64 -13.85 -10.38
C LYS A 72 3.60 -13.90 -11.51
N ASN A 73 3.92 -13.24 -12.62
CA ASN A 73 3.14 -13.28 -13.84
C ASN A 73 4.10 -13.48 -15.02
N SER A 74 3.97 -14.59 -15.74
CA SER A 74 4.88 -14.93 -16.86
C SER A 74 4.82 -13.93 -18.02
N LEU A 75 3.75 -13.15 -18.12
CA LEU A 75 3.53 -12.16 -19.17
C LEU A 75 4.10 -10.77 -18.84
N VAL A 76 4.52 -10.54 -17.59
CA VAL A 76 4.97 -9.25 -17.08
C VAL A 76 6.38 -9.35 -16.54
N GLU A 77 7.28 -8.53 -17.06
CA GLU A 77 8.68 -8.46 -16.65
C GLU A 77 8.96 -7.14 -15.93
N PRO A 78 9.25 -7.14 -14.61
CA PRO A 78 9.70 -5.96 -13.90
C PRO A 78 11.04 -5.47 -14.45
N VAL A 79 11.17 -4.17 -14.65
CA VAL A 79 12.39 -3.50 -15.10
C VAL A 79 12.98 -2.72 -13.93
N GLY A 80 14.03 -3.27 -13.32
CA GLY A 80 14.67 -2.71 -12.14
C GLY A 80 13.80 -2.76 -10.89
N ASN A 81 14.27 -2.06 -9.85
CA ASN A 81 13.60 -2.00 -8.54
C ASN A 81 12.48 -0.96 -8.52
N ILE A 82 11.58 -1.10 -7.54
CA ILE A 82 10.56 -0.11 -7.23
C ILE A 82 11.24 1.15 -6.72
N LYS A 83 11.02 2.28 -7.42
CA LYS A 83 11.57 3.58 -7.05
C LYS A 83 10.60 4.34 -6.16
N GLU A 84 11.14 5.14 -5.26
CA GLU A 84 10.37 6.03 -4.38
C GLU A 84 10.50 7.46 -4.89
N ILE A 85 9.36 8.13 -5.08
CA ILE A 85 9.29 9.53 -5.50
C ILE A 85 8.48 10.27 -4.44
N GLY A 86 9.19 11.06 -3.64
CA GLY A 86 8.63 11.85 -2.55
C GLY A 86 9.74 12.64 -1.87
N LYS A 87 9.36 13.54 -0.96
CA LYS A 87 10.31 14.26 -0.13
C LYS A 87 10.69 13.36 1.05
N MET A 88 11.79 12.63 0.93
CA MET A 88 12.29 11.79 2.01
C MET A 88 12.74 12.66 3.18
N GLU A 89 12.31 12.30 4.37
CA GLU A 89 12.69 12.91 5.63
C GLU A 89 13.53 11.92 6.44
N VAL A 90 14.58 12.42 7.10
CA VAL A 90 15.40 11.62 8.00
C VAL A 90 14.99 12.00 9.42
N PHE A 91 14.31 11.09 10.10
CA PHE A 91 14.04 11.17 11.52
C PHE A 91 15.27 10.71 12.30
N LYS A 92 15.58 11.39 13.41
CA LYS A 92 16.67 11.03 14.32
C LYS A 92 16.20 11.19 15.75
N ASP A 93 16.48 10.19 16.56
CA ASP A 93 16.37 10.25 18.01
C ASP A 93 17.78 10.15 18.59
N ASP A 94 18.32 11.30 19.03
CA ASP A 94 19.67 11.39 19.57
C ASP A 94 19.81 10.67 20.92
N ALA A 95 18.73 10.51 21.69
CA ALA A 95 18.75 9.84 22.98
C ALA A 95 18.84 8.31 22.80
N LEU A 96 18.19 7.78 21.78
CA LEU A 96 18.21 6.36 21.44
C LEU A 96 19.30 5.99 20.42
N GLY A 97 19.91 6.98 19.76
CA GLY A 97 20.93 6.76 18.74
C GLY A 97 20.40 6.05 17.50
N ILE A 98 19.12 6.26 17.17
CA ILE A 98 18.44 5.63 16.04
C ILE A 98 17.98 6.67 15.03
N SER A 99 17.85 6.24 13.78
CA SER A 99 17.31 7.06 12.70
C SER A 99 16.37 6.27 11.82
N ALA A 100 15.52 6.98 11.06
CA ALA A 100 14.60 6.37 10.11
C ALA A 100 14.42 7.27 8.89
N ASN A 101 14.37 6.66 7.71
CA ASN A 101 13.94 7.31 6.49
C ASN A 101 12.41 7.18 6.37
N GLN A 102 11.71 8.31 6.26
CA GLN A 102 10.26 8.33 6.25
C GLN A 102 9.70 9.37 5.29
N TYR A 103 8.39 9.29 5.04
CA TYR A 103 7.64 10.24 4.24
C TYR A 103 6.43 10.74 5.02
N ALA A 104 6.12 12.03 4.82
CA ALA A 104 4.87 12.66 5.21
C ALA A 104 4.04 13.01 3.95
N ASP A 105 2.77 13.36 4.14
CA ASP A 105 1.78 13.73 3.11
C ASP A 105 1.50 12.67 2.04
N HIS A 106 2.48 12.36 1.21
CA HIS A 106 2.40 11.29 0.22
C HIS A 106 3.78 10.84 -0.26
N VAL A 107 3.83 9.61 -0.79
CA VAL A 107 4.95 9.09 -1.56
C VAL A 107 4.44 8.22 -2.70
N VAL A 108 5.10 8.30 -3.85
CA VAL A 108 4.76 7.51 -5.04
C VAL A 108 5.82 6.45 -5.24
N PHE A 109 5.41 5.19 -5.16
CA PHE A 109 6.24 4.06 -5.53
C PHE A 109 5.99 3.72 -7.00
N VAL A 110 7.05 3.63 -7.80
CA VAL A 110 6.97 3.39 -9.24
C VAL A 110 7.73 2.13 -9.62
N GLN A 111 7.00 1.15 -10.17
CA GLN A 111 7.60 0.00 -10.84
C GLN A 111 7.42 0.15 -12.35
N ARG A 112 8.51 0.14 -13.10
CA ARG A 112 8.44 -0.05 -14.56
C ARG A 112 8.30 -1.53 -14.88
N VAL A 113 7.40 -1.87 -15.80
CA VAL A 113 7.21 -3.24 -16.29
C VAL A 113 7.13 -3.28 -17.81
N LYS A 114 7.54 -4.40 -18.39
CA LYS A 114 7.40 -4.70 -19.81
C LYS A 114 6.53 -5.94 -20.00
N LEU A 115 5.57 -5.86 -20.91
CA LEU A 115 4.76 -7.00 -21.33
C LEU A 115 5.53 -7.84 -22.33
N ARG A 116 5.50 -9.16 -22.16
CA ARG A 116 6.09 -10.11 -23.12
C ARG A 116 5.23 -10.27 -24.37
N ALA A 117 3.92 -10.11 -24.24
CA ALA A 117 2.95 -10.20 -25.34
C ALA A 117 1.87 -9.11 -25.22
N ASN A 118 1.25 -8.73 -26.35
CA ASN A 118 0.14 -7.78 -26.41
C ASN A 118 -1.18 -8.48 -26.04
N VAL A 119 -1.27 -8.93 -24.79
CA VAL A 119 -2.45 -9.60 -24.23
C VAL A 119 -2.87 -8.89 -22.95
N LYS A 120 -4.19 -8.82 -22.72
CA LYS A 120 -4.72 -8.28 -21.45
C LYS A 120 -4.17 -9.10 -20.30
N THR A 121 -3.60 -8.42 -19.31
CA THR A 121 -3.04 -9.06 -18.13
C THR A 121 -3.16 -8.12 -16.92
N SER A 122 -2.57 -8.47 -15.79
CA SER A 122 -2.52 -7.61 -14.61
C SER A 122 -1.18 -7.67 -13.90
N TYR A 123 -0.87 -6.58 -13.23
CA TYR A 123 0.22 -6.50 -12.25
C TYR A 123 -0.41 -6.49 -10.86
N SER A 124 -0.10 -7.50 -10.05
CA SER A 124 -0.73 -7.71 -8.74
C SER A 124 0.29 -8.11 -7.69
N GLY A 125 -0.05 -7.85 -6.44
CA GLY A 125 0.86 -8.04 -5.32
C GLY A 125 0.22 -7.58 -4.03
N ASN A 126 1.07 -7.40 -3.03
CA ASN A 126 0.72 -6.71 -1.80
C ASN A 126 1.83 -5.75 -1.38
N VAL A 127 1.43 -4.76 -0.59
CA VAL A 127 2.34 -3.88 0.14
C VAL A 127 2.14 -4.12 1.62
N GLU A 128 3.23 -4.40 2.33
CA GLU A 128 3.30 -4.44 3.79
C GLU A 128 4.01 -3.17 4.27
N PHE A 129 3.42 -2.51 5.28
CA PHE A 129 3.95 -1.26 5.78
C PHE A 129 3.60 -1.04 7.25
N GLN A 130 4.43 -0.24 7.91
CA GLN A 130 4.18 0.28 9.25
C GLN A 130 4.00 1.80 9.19
N THR A 131 3.12 2.33 10.03
CA THR A 131 2.89 3.78 10.14
C THR A 131 3.02 4.22 11.60
N CYS A 132 3.72 5.33 11.82
CA CYS A 132 3.93 5.90 13.14
C CYS A 132 3.55 7.38 13.17
N ASP A 133 3.13 7.85 14.32
CA ASP A 133 3.09 9.27 14.68
C ASP A 133 4.13 9.53 15.78
N ASP A 134 4.21 10.76 16.29
CA ASP A 134 5.16 11.16 17.34
C ASP A 134 5.00 10.39 18.68
N LYS A 135 3.91 9.65 18.87
CA LYS A 135 3.55 8.99 20.14
C LYS A 135 3.54 7.49 20.05
N LYS A 136 3.24 6.93 18.88
CA LYS A 136 3.03 5.49 18.70
C LYS A 136 3.25 5.04 17.27
N CYS A 137 3.65 3.79 17.15
CA CYS A 137 3.60 3.02 15.92
C CYS A 137 2.40 2.08 15.92
N LEU A 138 1.70 1.99 14.79
CA LEU A 138 0.66 0.98 14.59
C LEU A 138 1.30 -0.37 14.22
N PRO A 139 0.60 -1.49 14.47
CA PRO A 139 0.99 -2.77 13.91
C PRO A 139 1.10 -2.69 12.38
N PRO A 140 2.03 -3.46 11.76
CA PRO A 140 2.13 -3.53 10.31
C PRO A 140 0.81 -3.93 9.65
N LYS A 141 0.56 -3.37 8.47
CA LYS A 141 -0.64 -3.65 7.68
C LYS A 141 -0.24 -4.09 6.28
N THR A 142 -0.97 -5.07 5.77
CA THR A 142 -0.84 -5.53 4.38
C THR A 142 -2.03 -5.06 3.55
N VAL A 143 -1.77 -4.49 2.38
CA VAL A 143 -2.79 -4.12 1.39
C VAL A 143 -2.51 -4.84 0.08
N ASN A 144 -3.48 -5.63 -0.38
CA ASN A 144 -3.41 -6.30 -1.68
C ASN A 144 -3.82 -5.34 -2.80
N PHE A 145 -3.19 -5.47 -3.97
CA PHE A 145 -3.56 -4.69 -5.16
C PHE A 145 -3.52 -5.54 -6.43
N SER A 146 -4.27 -5.09 -7.43
CA SER A 146 -4.26 -5.65 -8.79
C SER A 146 -4.59 -4.52 -9.77
N VAL A 147 -3.69 -4.29 -10.72
CA VAL A 147 -3.83 -3.25 -11.76
C VAL A 147 -3.88 -3.93 -13.11
N ALA A 148 -4.94 -3.68 -13.88
CA ALA A 148 -5.07 -4.21 -15.22
C ALA A 148 -4.11 -3.52 -16.20
N LEU A 149 -3.44 -4.33 -17.03
CA LEU A 149 -2.58 -3.90 -18.13
C LEU A 149 -3.26 -4.28 -19.44
N LYS A 150 -3.42 -3.30 -20.33
CA LYS A 150 -4.14 -3.43 -21.60
C LYS A 150 -3.25 -3.04 -22.77
#